data_AF-E7FTC1-F1
#
_entry.id   AF-E7FTC1-F1
#
_cell.length_a   1.000
_cell.length_b   1.000
_cell.length_c   1.000
_cell.angle_alpha   90.00
_cell.angle_beta   90.00
_cell.angle_gamma   90.00
#
_symmetry.space_group_name_H-M   'P 1'
#
loop_
_entity.id
_entity.type
_entity.pdbx_description
1 polymer ?
#
loop_
_entity_poly.entity_id
_entity_poly.type
_entity_poly.pdbx_seq_one_letter_code
_entity_poly.pdbx_strand_id
1 'polypeptide(L)'
;MFVVLIALMYFMMIKPQKKQQQQHQKMLSELKPGDEITTIGGLHAVVSEIDTEKALVTLDCDGVYLDFSRNAIARVTKKAESQPTAAAEEEKAPETEETTESESK
;
A
#
# COMPACT_ATOMS: atom_id res chain seq x y z
N MET A 1 -9.07 36.64 6.87
CA MET A 1 -8.98 35.65 7.97
C MET A 1 -9.15 34.22 7.43
N PHE A 2 -10.24 33.89 6.72
CA PHE A 2 -10.44 32.55 6.13
C PHE A 2 -9.42 32.12 5.05
N VAL A 3 -8.92 33.05 4.23
CA VAL A 3 -7.96 32.74 3.15
C VAL A 3 -6.63 32.19 3.69
N VAL A 4 -6.18 32.65 4.86
CA VAL A 4 -4.94 32.18 5.50
C VAL A 4 -5.10 30.75 6.03
N LEU A 5 -6.27 30.44 6.60
CA LEU A 5 -6.59 29.08 7.08
C LEU A 5 -6.68 28.09 5.91
N ILE A 6 -7.30 28.47 4.80
CA ILE A 6 -7.39 27.64 3.58
C ILE A 6 -5.99 27.41 2.97
N ALA A 7 -5.15 28.45 2.92
CA ALA A 7 -3.78 28.32 2.43
C ALA A 7 -2.92 27.39 3.31
N LEU A 8 -3.05 27.49 4.64
CA LEU A 8 -2.36 26.58 5.58
C LEU A 8 -2.84 25.14 5.44
N MET A 9 -4.15 24.90 5.37
CA MET A 9 -4.72 23.55 5.23
C MET A 9 -4.32 22.91 3.88
N TYR A 10 -4.34 23.67 2.79
CA TYR A 10 -3.91 23.22 1.47
C TYR A 10 -2.43 22.84 1.45
N PHE A 11 -1.56 23.68 2.01
CA PHE A 11 -0.13 23.41 2.06
C PHE A 11 0.19 22.19 2.94
N MET A 12 -0.52 22.05 4.07
CA MET A 12 -0.30 20.94 5.00
C MET A 12 -0.86 19.60 4.49
N MET A 13 -1.87 19.58 3.61
CA MET A 13 -2.45 18.34 3.05
C MET A 13 -1.78 17.88 1.75
N ILE A 14 -1.38 18.79 0.87
CA ILE A 14 -0.72 18.42 -0.41
C ILE A 14 0.68 17.85 -0.22
N LYS A 15 1.43 18.40 0.73
CA LYS A 15 2.80 17.95 1.01
C LYS A 15 2.87 16.49 1.49
N PRO A 16 2.04 16.03 2.46
CA PRO A 16 2.04 14.63 2.87
C PRO A 16 1.50 13.70 1.78
N GLN A 17 0.47 14.09 1.02
CA GLN A 17 -0.06 13.26 -0.07
C GLN A 17 0.98 12.98 -1.15
N LYS A 18 1.73 14.00 -1.59
CA LYS A 18 2.81 13.83 -2.56
C LYS A 18 3.90 12.88 -2.04
N LYS A 19 4.22 12.96 -0.74
CA LYS A 19 5.23 12.08 -0.12
C LYS A 19 4.77 10.62 -0.09
N GLN A 20 3.51 10.36 0.25
CA GLN A 20 2.95 9.00 0.26
C GLN A 20 2.88 8.39 -1.15
N GLN A 21 2.44 9.16 -2.14
CA GLN A 21 2.42 8.69 -3.54
C GLN A 21 3.82 8.38 -4.07
N GLN A 22 4.80 9.23 -3.78
CA GLN A 22 6.19 8.98 -4.17
C GLN A 22 6.78 7.76 -3.47
N GLN A 23 6.45 7.54 -2.19
CA GLN A 23 6.89 6.36 -1.45
C GLN A 23 6.29 5.08 -2.06
N HIS A 24 5.00 5.09 -2.39
CA HIS A 24 4.35 3.96 -3.04
C HIS A 24 4.97 3.66 -4.40
N GLN A 25 5.16 4.68 -5.26
CA GLN A 25 5.82 4.47 -6.56
C GLN A 25 7.25 3.96 -6.43
N LYS A 26 8.02 4.44 -5.44
CA LYS A 26 9.37 3.94 -5.17
C LYS A 26 9.35 2.46 -4.78
N MET A 27 8.46 2.07 -3.88
CA MET A 27 8.30 0.68 -3.48
C MET A 27 7.96 -0.20 -4.69
N LEU A 28 7.05 0.24 -5.56
CA LEU A 28 6.74 -0.48 -6.79
C LEU A 28 7.93 -0.58 -7.75
N SER A 29 8.78 0.45 -7.82
CA SER A 29 9.98 0.48 -8.66
C SER A 29 11.08 -0.45 -8.16
N GLU A 30 11.11 -0.75 -6.87
CA GLU A 30 12.13 -1.58 -6.23
C GLU A 30 11.78 -3.08 -6.19
N LEU A 31 10.60 -3.46 -6.66
CA LEU A 31 10.16 -4.86 -6.76
C LEU A 31 11.05 -5.66 -7.70
N LYS A 32 11.47 -6.84 -7.24
CA LYS A 32 12.24 -7.79 -8.04
C LYS A 32 11.55 -9.16 -8.08
N PRO A 33 11.78 -9.96 -9.13
CA PRO A 33 11.44 -11.38 -9.12
C PRO A 33 12.11 -12.09 -7.93
N GLY A 34 11.35 -12.92 -7.22
CA GLY A 34 11.77 -13.63 -6.01
C GLY A 34 11.47 -12.91 -4.70
N ASP A 35 10.97 -11.67 -4.71
CA ASP A 35 10.55 -10.98 -3.49
C ASP A 35 9.24 -11.59 -2.93
N GLU A 36 9.21 -11.84 -1.61
CA GLU A 36 7.96 -12.19 -0.91
C GLU A 36 7.19 -10.91 -0.62
N ILE A 37 5.96 -10.83 -1.09
CA ILE A 37 5.10 -9.66 -0.97
C ILE A 37 3.80 -9.99 -0.25
N THR A 38 3.13 -8.95 0.23
CA THR A 38 1.72 -9.02 0.60
C THR A 38 0.95 -8.03 -0.26
N THR A 39 -0.14 -8.50 -0.88
CA THR A 39 -1.05 -7.64 -1.64
C THR A 39 -1.96 -6.84 -0.70
N ILE A 40 -2.70 -5.87 -1.24
CA ILE A 40 -3.65 -5.05 -0.47
C ILE A 40 -4.74 -5.91 0.19
N GLY A 41 -5.12 -7.02 -0.44
CA GLY A 41 -6.09 -7.98 0.10
C GLY A 41 -5.53 -8.94 1.16
N GLY A 42 -4.27 -8.77 1.58
CA GLY A 42 -3.64 -9.66 2.56
C GLY A 42 -3.11 -10.98 1.97
N LEU A 43 -3.13 -11.15 0.65
CA LEU A 43 -2.57 -12.34 0.00
C LEU A 43 -1.04 -12.30 0.09
N HIS A 44 -0.46 -13.38 0.59
CA HIS A 44 0.98 -13.58 0.61
C HIS A 44 1.41 -14.38 -0.61
N ALA A 45 2.37 -13.86 -1.37
CA ALA A 45 2.82 -14.49 -2.60
C ALA A 45 4.29 -14.13 -2.89
N VAL A 46 4.90 -14.88 -3.81
CA VAL A 46 6.25 -14.61 -4.32
C VAL A 46 6.14 -14.03 -5.73
N VAL A 47 6.91 -13.00 -6.03
CA VAL A 47 6.94 -12.42 -7.39
C VAL A 47 7.66 -13.40 -8.33
N SER A 48 6.95 -13.92 -9.32
CA SER A 48 7.53 -14.80 -10.36
C SER A 48 8.06 -13.98 -11.53
N GLU A 49 7.25 -13.07 -12.06
CA GLU A 49 7.60 -12.25 -13.22
C GLU A 49 6.98 -10.85 -13.10
N ILE A 50 7.64 -9.85 -13.69
CA ILE A 50 7.19 -8.45 -13.72
C ILE A 50 7.11 -8.00 -15.17
N ASP A 51 5.91 -7.74 -15.66
CA ASP A 51 5.66 -7.11 -16.98
C ASP A 51 5.56 -5.59 -16.78
N THR A 52 6.59 -4.87 -17.22
CA THR A 52 6.66 -3.41 -17.13
C THR A 52 5.85 -2.71 -18.22
N GLU A 53 5.54 -3.37 -19.33
CA GLU A 53 4.77 -2.78 -20.44
C GLU A 53 3.28 -2.73 -20.09
N LYS A 54 2.77 -3.80 -19.48
CA LYS A 54 1.36 -3.92 -19.08
C LYS A 54 1.10 -3.57 -17.62
N ALA A 55 2.15 -3.25 -16.86
CA ALA A 55 2.09 -3.02 -15.42
C ALA A 55 1.45 -4.18 -14.64
N LEU A 56 1.72 -5.40 -15.09
CA LEU A 56 1.27 -6.65 -14.47
C LEU A 56 2.44 -7.33 -13.74
N VAL A 57 2.12 -8.08 -12.70
CA VAL A 57 3.06 -8.88 -11.92
C VAL A 57 2.43 -10.25 -11.73
N THR A 58 3.14 -11.28 -12.17
CA THR A 58 2.72 -12.67 -11.97
C THR A 58 3.20 -13.12 -10.60
N LEU A 59 2.26 -13.50 -9.75
CA LEU A 59 2.49 -13.92 -8.39
C LEU A 59 2.33 -15.43 -8.27
N ASP A 60 3.28 -16.08 -7.60
CA ASP A 60 3.23 -17.49 -7.23
C ASP A 60 2.62 -17.63 -5.83
N CYS A 61 1.45 -18.28 -5.78
CA CYS A 61 0.72 -18.64 -4.58
C CYS A 61 0.63 -20.16 -4.48
N ASP A 62 1.63 -20.80 -3.89
CA ASP A 62 1.66 -22.25 -3.67
C ASP A 62 1.49 -23.05 -4.98
N GLY A 63 2.20 -22.64 -6.05
CA GLY A 63 2.15 -23.28 -7.36
C GLY A 63 1.02 -22.79 -8.27
N VAL A 64 0.22 -21.83 -7.82
CA VAL A 64 -0.77 -21.12 -8.65
C VAL A 64 -0.21 -19.77 -9.08
N TYR A 65 -0.09 -19.57 -10.40
CA TYR A 65 0.37 -18.31 -11.00
C TYR A 65 -0.82 -17.43 -11.36
N LEU A 66 -0.83 -16.21 -10.82
CA LEU A 66 -1.91 -15.23 -11.03
C LEU A 66 -1.33 -13.88 -11.41
N ASP A 67 -1.91 -13.25 -12.43
CA ASP A 67 -1.52 -11.92 -12.86
C ASP A 67 -2.27 -10.84 -12.06
N PHE A 68 -1.52 -10.01 -11.35
CA PHE A 68 -2.03 -8.88 -10.60
C PHE A 68 -1.47 -7.57 -11.15
N SER A 69 -2.21 -6.48 -10.97
CA SER A 69 -1.64 -5.16 -11.21
C SER A 69 -0.49 -4.90 -10.24
N ARG A 70 0.57 -4.26 -10.73
CA ARG A 70 1.70 -3.85 -9.90
C ARG A 70 1.29 -2.96 -8.73
N ASN A 71 0.25 -2.14 -8.90
CA ASN A 71 -0.31 -1.30 -7.83
C ASN A 71 -1.03 -2.10 -6.73
N ALA A 72 -1.35 -3.38 -6.95
CA ALA A 72 -2.02 -4.22 -5.96
C ALA A 72 -1.08 -4.71 -4.83
N ILE A 73 0.21 -4.35 -4.90
CA ILE A 73 1.23 -4.76 -3.94
C ILE A 73 1.28 -3.73 -2.81
N ALA A 74 1.00 -4.18 -1.58
CA ALA A 74 0.93 -3.29 -0.41
C ALA A 74 2.28 -3.17 0.30
N ARG A 75 2.98 -4.30 0.48
CA ARG A 75 4.28 -4.35 1.17
C ARG A 75 5.14 -5.48 0.63
N VAL A 76 6.45 -5.28 0.69
CA VAL A 76 7.44 -6.36 0.49
C VAL A 76 7.79 -6.90 1.88
N THR A 77 7.46 -8.16 2.13
CA THR A 77 7.67 -8.84 3.42
C THR A 77 9.11 -9.31 3.57
N LYS A 78 9.70 -9.78 2.48
CA LYS A 78 11.09 -10.21 2.41
C LYS A 78 11.66 -9.82 1.07
N LYS A 79 12.55 -8.84 1.08
CA LYS A 79 13.36 -8.50 -0.07
C LYS A 79 14.40 -9.60 -0.23
N ALA A 80 14.66 -10.05 -1.46
CA ALA A 80 15.57 -11.17 -1.75
C ALA A 80 17.01 -10.96 -1.20
N GLU A 81 17.36 -9.77 -0.72
CA GLU A 81 18.60 -9.49 0.00
C GLU A 81 18.28 -8.79 1.34
N SER A 82 18.41 -9.55 2.44
CA SER A 82 18.48 -9.15 3.87
C SER A 82 17.20 -8.76 4.64
N GLN A 83 16.85 -9.59 5.64
CA GLN A 83 16.14 -9.22 6.87
C GLN A 83 17.19 -8.93 7.99
N PRO A 84 16.88 -8.33 9.15
CA PRO A 84 15.69 -7.58 9.59
C PRO A 84 16.01 -6.24 10.29
N THR A 85 15.04 -5.33 10.37
CA THR A 85 14.82 -4.53 11.60
C THR A 85 13.32 -4.37 11.78
N ALA A 86 12.81 -5.07 12.77
CA ALA A 86 11.51 -4.84 13.36
C ALA A 86 11.60 -3.70 14.38
N ALA A 87 10.71 -2.74 14.28
CA ALA A 87 10.13 -2.07 15.43
C ALA A 87 8.68 -1.76 15.06
N ALA A 88 7.79 -2.51 15.69
CA ALA A 88 6.37 -2.25 15.70
C ALA A 88 6.09 -0.91 16.38
N GLU A 89 5.16 -0.16 15.82
CA GLU A 89 4.20 0.60 16.60
C GLU A 89 2.85 0.42 15.89
N GLU A 90 2.05 -0.48 16.45
CA GLU A 90 0.60 -0.32 16.46
C GLU A 90 0.27 1.09 16.97
N GLU A 91 -0.57 1.85 16.26
CA GLU A 91 -1.85 2.27 16.84
C GLU A 91 -2.77 2.90 15.78
N LYS A 92 -3.99 2.36 15.75
CA LYS A 92 -5.27 2.94 15.31
C LYS A 92 -5.53 3.19 13.83
N ALA A 93 -6.21 2.18 13.28
CA ALA A 93 -7.49 2.37 12.60
C ALA A 93 -8.36 3.46 13.24
N PRO A 94 -9.12 4.19 12.41
CA PRO A 94 -10.56 4.09 12.57
C PRO A 94 -11.21 3.78 11.23
N GLU A 95 -11.66 2.53 11.09
CA GLU A 95 -12.99 2.31 10.54
C GLU A 95 -13.98 2.78 11.60
N THR A 96 -14.93 3.61 11.19
CA THR A 96 -16.26 3.60 11.79
C THR A 96 -17.20 3.68 10.59
N GLU A 97 -17.52 2.50 10.07
CA GLU A 97 -18.72 2.32 9.28
C GLU A 97 -19.95 2.65 10.11
N GLU A 98 -20.99 2.99 9.36
CA GLU A 98 -22.34 3.35 9.72
C GLU A 98 -22.96 2.49 10.82
N THR A 99 -23.81 3.13 11.63
CA THR A 99 -25.03 2.48 12.09
C THR A 99 -26.15 3.51 12.01
N THR A 100 -27.06 3.25 11.09
CA THR A 100 -28.42 3.79 11.00
C THR A 100 -29.30 3.21 12.11
N GLU A 101 -30.47 3.84 12.30
CA GLU A 101 -31.55 3.54 13.28
C GLU A 101 -31.25 3.90 14.75
N SER A 102 -32.19 4.36 15.57
CA SER A 102 -33.59 4.77 15.44
C SER A 102 -33.95 5.45 16.77
N GLU A 103 -34.91 6.38 16.70
CA GLU A 103 -35.89 6.71 17.75
C GLU A 103 -35.51 7.33 19.13
N SER A 104 -36.15 8.49 19.35
CA SER A 104 -37.07 8.77 20.47
C SER A 104 -36.48 9.02 21.87
N LYS A 105 -36.39 10.29 22.26
CA LYS A 105 -37.34 10.97 23.19
C LYS A 105 -36.87 12.38 23.53
#